data_AF-A0ABF7QYI7-F1
#
_entry.id   AF-A0ABF7QYI7-F1
#
_cell.length_a   1.000
_cell.length_b   1.000
_cell.length_c   1.000
_cell.angle_alpha   90.00
_cell.angle_beta   90.00
_cell.angle_gamma   90.00
#
_symmetry.space_group_name_H-M   'P 1'
#
loop_
_entity.id
_entity.type
_entity.pdbx_description
1 polymer ?
#
loop_
_entity_poly.entity_id
_entity_poly.type
_entity_poly.pdbx_seq_one_letter_code
_entity_poly.pdbx_strand_id
1 'polypeptide(L)'
;MKAIDPILDADLDAYVDGELDVARRIQVESYLSDHPAIAAKVMADLSVKGELRLALAGESAFGRPETRDAARRLERGLSYGRIFHSMQRIAAVGILVTGGWVAHNSFGAFSATEVSASVPAPAYVEDAVRAYQTAALRQSMPPQTPATYSADDIRAATAIVMPDLPKDWKVADVQIFPSEFGPSVEMAIEQSDGKRLSLFAVRPGAFEVKPVSHLALEKAEAAYWQIGEVAYALIADESGLNLDQAAERLARSLY
;
A
#
# COMPACT_ATOMS: atom_id res chain seq x y z
N MET A 1 11.49 -42.18 -8.55
CA MET A 1 10.64 -43.39 -8.48
C MET A 1 9.23 -42.97 -8.85
N LYS A 2 8.66 -43.51 -9.94
CA LYS A 2 7.29 -43.19 -10.37
C LYS A 2 6.35 -43.94 -9.42
N ALA A 3 5.54 -43.22 -8.66
CA ALA A 3 4.57 -43.83 -7.75
C ALA A 3 3.62 -44.70 -8.59
N ILE A 4 3.65 -46.02 -8.36
CA ILE A 4 2.69 -46.96 -8.95
C ILE A 4 1.44 -46.80 -8.10
N ASP A 5 0.41 -46.20 -8.69
CA ASP A 5 -0.90 -46.08 -8.07
C ASP A 5 -1.47 -47.50 -7.86
N PRO A 6 -1.78 -47.92 -6.63
CA PRO A 6 -2.25 -49.28 -6.36
C PRO A 6 -3.56 -49.55 -7.09
N ILE A 7 -3.71 -50.77 -7.62
CA ILE A 7 -4.98 -51.23 -8.18
C ILE A 7 -6.00 -51.36 -7.04
N LEU A 8 -7.14 -50.70 -7.18
CA LEU A 8 -8.24 -50.73 -6.22
C LEU A 8 -9.33 -51.70 -6.70
N ASP A 9 -10.19 -52.15 -5.78
CA ASP A 9 -11.34 -53.00 -6.12
C ASP A 9 -12.26 -52.33 -7.16
N ALA A 10 -12.39 -50.99 -7.11
CA ALA A 10 -13.13 -50.22 -8.10
C ALA A 10 -12.54 -50.30 -9.52
N ASP A 11 -11.23 -50.49 -9.66
CA ASP A 11 -10.60 -50.70 -10.97
C ASP A 11 -10.91 -52.11 -11.52
N LEU A 12 -11.11 -53.10 -10.65
CA LEU A 12 -11.53 -54.44 -11.05
C LEU A 12 -12.99 -54.45 -11.54
N ASP A 13 -13.88 -53.75 -10.84
CA ASP A 13 -15.28 -53.58 -11.26
C ASP A 13 -15.36 -52.81 -12.59
N ALA A 14 -14.59 -51.72 -12.73
CA ALA A 14 -14.50 -50.96 -13.98
C ALA A 14 -13.94 -51.80 -15.15
N TYR A 15 -13.05 -52.76 -14.87
CA TYR A 15 -12.55 -53.72 -15.86
C TYR A 15 -13.67 -54.67 -16.35
N VAL A 16 -14.48 -55.21 -15.43
CA VAL A 16 -15.66 -56.03 -15.78
C VAL A 16 -16.66 -55.22 -16.59
N ASP A 17 -16.83 -53.93 -16.25
CA ASP A 17 -17.76 -53.03 -16.92
C ASP A 17 -17.30 -52.54 -18.29
N GLY A 18 -15.99 -52.51 -18.54
CA GLY A 18 -15.40 -52.03 -19.80
C GLY A 18 -15.18 -50.50 -19.81
N GLU A 19 -15.21 -49.88 -18.64
CA GLU A 19 -15.12 -48.42 -18.44
C GLU A 19 -13.67 -47.95 -18.14
N LEU A 20 -12.68 -48.82 -18.31
CA LEU A 20 -11.26 -48.49 -18.15
C LEU A 20 -10.63 -47.97 -19.45
N ASP A 21 -9.74 -46.99 -19.31
CA ASP A 21 -8.86 -46.57 -20.40
C ASP A 21 -7.82 -47.66 -20.72
N VAL A 22 -7.20 -47.54 -21.91
CA VAL A 22 -6.26 -48.55 -22.43
C VAL A 22 -5.03 -48.71 -21.51
N ALA A 23 -4.56 -47.62 -20.90
CA ALA A 23 -3.34 -47.64 -20.09
C ALA A 23 -3.56 -48.29 -18.71
N ARG A 24 -4.70 -48.02 -18.08
CA ARG A 24 -5.11 -48.62 -16.80
C ARG A 24 -5.51 -50.06 -16.99
N ARG A 25 -6.16 -50.41 -18.11
CA ARG A 25 -6.49 -51.79 -18.45
C ARG A 25 -5.26 -52.71 -18.48
N ILE A 26 -4.16 -52.27 -19.11
CA ILE A 26 -2.90 -53.05 -19.15
C ILE A 26 -2.35 -53.28 -17.73
N GLN A 27 -2.47 -52.29 -16.84
CA GLN A 27 -2.01 -52.40 -15.46
C GLN A 27 -2.86 -53.37 -14.65
N VAL A 28 -4.19 -53.33 -14.83
CA VAL A 28 -5.11 -54.29 -14.21
C VAL A 28 -4.86 -55.71 -14.73
N GLU A 29 -4.63 -55.90 -16.03
CA GLU A 29 -4.31 -57.22 -16.61
C GLU A 29 -2.98 -57.78 -16.09
N SER A 30 -1.95 -56.93 -15.91
CA SER A 30 -0.70 -57.33 -15.24
C SER A 30 -0.96 -57.73 -13.78
N TYR A 31 -1.77 -56.95 -13.05
CA TYR A 31 -2.11 -57.23 -11.65
C TYR A 31 -2.89 -58.54 -11.48
N LEU A 32 -3.83 -58.82 -12.39
CA LEU A 32 -4.59 -60.07 -12.42
C LEU A 32 -3.70 -61.29 -12.75
N SER A 33 -2.67 -61.10 -13.59
CA SER A 33 -1.70 -62.15 -13.90
C SER A 33 -0.89 -62.57 -12.66
N ASP A 34 -0.59 -61.60 -11.79
CA ASP A 34 0.15 -61.84 -10.54
C ASP A 34 -0.75 -62.37 -9.40
N HIS A 35 -2.07 -62.22 -9.50
CA HIS A 35 -3.05 -62.60 -8.46
C HIS A 35 -4.14 -63.56 -8.99
N PRO A 36 -3.83 -64.87 -9.15
CA PRO A 36 -4.73 -65.82 -9.80
C PRO A 36 -6.08 -66.02 -9.07
N ALA A 37 -6.11 -65.87 -7.75
CA ALA A 37 -7.35 -65.96 -6.97
C ALA A 37 -8.32 -64.78 -7.24
N ILE A 38 -7.79 -63.60 -7.55
CA ILE A 38 -8.59 -62.41 -7.89
C ILE A 38 -9.04 -62.50 -9.34
N ALA A 39 -8.15 -62.93 -10.25
CA ALA A 39 -8.48 -63.19 -11.64
C ALA A 39 -9.64 -64.19 -11.79
N ALA A 40 -9.68 -65.24 -10.96
CA ALA A 40 -10.78 -66.20 -10.96
C ALA A 40 -12.14 -65.56 -10.62
N LYS A 41 -12.17 -64.58 -9.69
CA LYS A 41 -13.40 -63.84 -9.34
C LYS A 41 -13.86 -62.95 -10.50
N VAL A 42 -12.95 -62.16 -11.07
CA VAL A 42 -13.23 -61.29 -12.22
C VAL A 42 -13.76 -62.08 -13.42
N MET A 43 -13.21 -63.27 -13.68
CA MET A 43 -13.69 -64.16 -14.75
C MET A 43 -15.09 -64.71 -14.47
N ALA A 44 -15.43 -64.98 -13.21
CA ALA A 44 -16.80 -65.36 -12.83
C ALA A 44 -17.78 -64.21 -13.09
N ASP A 45 -17.42 -62.97 -12.72
CA ASP A 45 -18.27 -61.79 -12.95
C ASP A 45 -18.46 -61.50 -14.44
N LEU A 46 -17.39 -61.64 -15.25
CA LEU A 46 -17.48 -61.57 -16.71
C LEU A 46 -18.40 -62.64 -17.30
N SER A 47 -18.39 -63.86 -16.75
CA SER A 47 -19.28 -64.94 -17.20
C SER A 47 -20.74 -64.63 -16.89
N VAL A 48 -21.05 -64.14 -15.69
CA VAL A 48 -22.39 -63.72 -15.29
C VAL A 48 -22.89 -62.57 -16.18
N LYS A 49 -22.03 -61.58 -16.45
CA LYS A 49 -22.34 -60.49 -17.39
C LYS A 49 -22.63 -61.03 -18.80
N GLY A 50 -21.87 -62.02 -19.24
CA GLY A 50 -22.08 -62.71 -20.52
C GLY A 50 -23.42 -63.44 -20.59
N GLU A 51 -23.77 -64.18 -19.55
CA GLU A 51 -25.05 -64.90 -19.43
C GLU A 51 -26.24 -63.95 -19.39
N LEU A 52 -26.16 -62.86 -18.61
CA LEU A 52 -27.18 -61.81 -18.57
C LEU A 52 -27.36 -61.17 -19.95
N ARG A 53 -26.26 -60.82 -20.62
CA ARG A 53 -26.31 -60.25 -21.97
C ARG A 53 -26.92 -61.21 -22.97
N LEU A 54 -26.67 -62.51 -22.85
CA LEU A 54 -27.26 -63.54 -23.71
C LEU A 54 -28.76 -63.70 -23.44
N ALA A 55 -29.18 -63.76 -22.17
CA ALA A 55 -30.58 -63.84 -21.75
C ALA A 55 -31.37 -62.63 -22.27
N LEU A 56 -30.81 -61.42 -22.15
CA LEU A 56 -31.41 -60.18 -22.65
C LEU A 56 -31.32 -60.02 -24.18
N ALA A 57 -30.39 -60.69 -24.86
CA ALA A 57 -30.29 -60.63 -26.32
C ALA A 57 -31.40 -61.42 -27.04
N GLY A 58 -31.97 -62.43 -26.38
CA GLY A 58 -33.10 -63.23 -26.89
C GLY A 58 -34.47 -62.61 -26.62
N GLU A 59 -34.56 -61.63 -25.73
CA GLU A 59 -35.78 -60.90 -25.44
C GLU A 59 -35.86 -59.68 -26.36
N SER A 60 -36.52 -59.86 -27.50
CA SER A 60 -36.77 -58.80 -28.47
C SER A 60 -37.22 -57.53 -27.74
N ALA A 61 -36.41 -56.47 -27.83
CA ALA A 61 -36.68 -55.18 -27.22
C ALA A 61 -38.09 -54.70 -27.58
N PHE A 62 -39.04 -54.87 -26.66
CA PHE A 62 -40.34 -54.22 -26.69
C PHE A 62 -40.14 -52.72 -26.38
N GLY A 63 -39.55 -52.01 -27.34
CA GLY A 63 -39.55 -50.55 -27.38
C GLY A 63 -40.41 -50.13 -28.56
N ARG A 64 -41.65 -49.71 -28.31
CA ARG A 64 -42.47 -49.05 -29.33
C ARG A 64 -41.65 -47.91 -29.97
N PRO A 65 -41.68 -47.72 -31.30
CA PRO A 65 -40.93 -46.65 -31.98
C PRO A 65 -41.20 -45.27 -31.35
N GLU A 66 -42.42 -45.06 -30.89
CA GLU A 66 -42.90 -43.83 -30.26
C GLU A 66 -42.15 -43.49 -28.96
N THR A 67 -41.83 -44.48 -28.12
CA THR A 67 -41.04 -44.23 -26.89
C THR A 67 -39.58 -43.92 -27.20
N ARG A 68 -39.07 -44.43 -28.33
CA ARG A 68 -37.69 -44.18 -28.78
C ARG A 68 -37.52 -42.78 -29.36
N ASP A 69 -38.54 -42.27 -30.06
CA ASP A 69 -38.55 -40.90 -30.55
C ASP A 69 -38.84 -39.87 -29.43
N ALA A 70 -39.67 -40.24 -28.44
CA ALA A 70 -39.84 -39.44 -27.23
C ALA A 70 -38.54 -39.35 -26.41
N ALA A 71 -37.81 -40.47 -26.27
CA ALA A 71 -36.50 -40.49 -25.61
C ALA A 71 -35.47 -39.65 -26.37
N ARG A 72 -35.39 -39.75 -27.71
CA ARG A 72 -34.47 -38.91 -28.51
C ARG A 72 -34.82 -37.43 -28.47
N ARG A 73 -36.11 -37.07 -28.38
CA ARG A 73 -36.54 -35.67 -28.21
C ARG A 73 -36.15 -35.14 -26.83
N LEU A 74 -36.31 -35.94 -25.78
CA LEU A 74 -35.91 -35.58 -24.43
C LEU A 74 -34.38 -35.48 -24.29
N GLU A 75 -33.65 -36.40 -24.90
CA GLU A 75 -32.18 -36.43 -24.93
C GLU A 75 -31.60 -35.20 -25.66
N ARG A 76 -32.22 -34.79 -26.78
CA ARG A 76 -31.88 -33.52 -27.48
C ARG A 76 -32.24 -32.28 -26.67
N GLY A 77 -33.31 -32.31 -25.89
CA GLY A 77 -33.69 -31.21 -24.99
C GLY A 77 -32.76 -31.05 -23.79
N LEU A 78 -32.30 -32.16 -23.20
CA LEU A 78 -31.42 -32.16 -22.03
C LEU A 78 -29.95 -31.89 -22.37
N SER A 79 -29.48 -32.31 -23.55
CA SER A 79 -28.12 -32.02 -24.03
C SER A 79 -27.91 -30.54 -24.36
N TYR A 80 -28.96 -29.82 -24.79
CA TYR A 80 -28.91 -28.37 -24.98
C TYR A 80 -28.78 -27.60 -23.66
N GLY A 81 -29.39 -28.07 -22.56
CA GLY A 81 -29.34 -27.40 -21.26
C GLY A 81 -27.95 -27.39 -20.60
N ARG A 82 -27.17 -28.47 -20.78
CA ARG A 82 -25.82 -28.57 -20.18
C ARG A 82 -24.77 -27.77 -20.96
N ILE A 83 -24.92 -27.66 -22.29
CA ILE A 83 -24.04 -26.87 -23.16
C ILE A 83 -24.36 -25.37 -23.03
N PHE A 84 -25.62 -24.98 -22.87
CA PHE A 84 -25.98 -23.56 -22.69
C PHE A 84 -25.40 -22.97 -21.40
N HIS A 85 -25.31 -23.76 -20.33
CA HIS A 85 -24.82 -23.26 -19.04
C HIS A 85 -23.30 -23.11 -18.98
N SER A 86 -22.54 -23.94 -19.71
CA SER A 86 -21.09 -23.72 -19.89
C SER A 86 -20.80 -22.56 -20.84
N MET A 87 -21.59 -22.40 -21.91
CA MET A 87 -21.48 -21.28 -22.85
C MET A 87 -21.80 -19.94 -22.18
N GLN A 88 -22.80 -19.88 -21.27
CA GLN A 88 -23.10 -18.68 -20.49
C GLN A 88 -21.95 -18.26 -19.57
N ARG A 89 -21.23 -19.21 -18.96
CA ARG A 89 -20.08 -18.88 -18.11
C ARG A 89 -18.91 -18.34 -18.93
N ILE A 90 -18.64 -18.93 -20.09
CA ILE A 90 -17.61 -18.43 -21.01
C ILE A 90 -18.01 -17.07 -21.60
N ALA A 91 -19.29 -16.88 -21.94
CA ALA A 91 -19.80 -15.59 -22.41
C ALA A 91 -19.78 -14.52 -21.31
N ALA A 92 -20.06 -14.87 -20.05
CA ALA A 92 -19.98 -13.93 -18.92
C ALA A 92 -18.53 -13.52 -18.62
N VAL A 93 -17.58 -14.45 -18.67
CA VAL A 93 -16.15 -14.15 -18.57
C VAL A 93 -15.71 -13.31 -19.77
N GLY A 94 -16.16 -13.64 -20.98
CA GLY A 94 -15.93 -12.85 -22.18
C GLY A 94 -16.46 -11.43 -22.04
N ILE A 95 -17.69 -11.24 -21.57
CA ILE A 95 -18.31 -9.93 -21.36
C ILE A 95 -17.61 -9.16 -20.23
N LEU A 96 -17.17 -9.81 -19.15
CA LEU A 96 -16.42 -9.15 -18.08
C LEU A 96 -14.99 -8.78 -18.50
N VAL A 97 -14.33 -9.60 -19.30
CA VAL A 97 -12.98 -9.30 -19.81
C VAL A 97 -13.05 -8.25 -20.92
N THR A 98 -13.96 -8.39 -21.88
CA THR A 98 -14.15 -7.41 -22.96
C THR A 98 -14.75 -6.12 -22.43
N GLY A 99 -15.72 -6.21 -21.52
CA GLY A 99 -16.30 -5.06 -20.82
C GLY A 99 -15.32 -4.41 -19.84
N GLY A 100 -14.49 -5.19 -19.15
CA GLY A 100 -13.39 -4.68 -18.31
C GLY A 100 -12.27 -4.04 -19.13
N TRP A 101 -11.94 -4.58 -20.30
CA TRP A 101 -10.97 -4.01 -21.23
C TRP A 101 -11.50 -2.77 -21.95
N VAL A 102 -12.75 -2.77 -22.39
CA VAL A 102 -13.43 -1.61 -22.96
C VAL A 102 -13.67 -0.56 -21.88
N ALA A 103 -14.00 -0.93 -20.65
CA ALA A 103 -14.03 -0.01 -19.52
C ALA A 103 -12.63 0.56 -19.25
N HIS A 104 -11.57 -0.25 -19.21
CA HIS A 104 -10.21 0.24 -19.04
C HIS A 104 -9.77 1.20 -20.17
N ASN A 105 -10.10 0.89 -21.43
CA ASN A 105 -9.79 1.75 -22.57
C ASN A 105 -10.71 2.98 -22.69
N SER A 106 -11.98 2.89 -22.27
CA SER A 106 -12.92 4.01 -22.29
C SER A 106 -12.80 4.90 -21.05
N PHE A 107 -12.32 4.39 -19.92
CA PHE A 107 -11.84 5.21 -18.81
C PHE A 107 -10.56 5.97 -19.16
N GLY A 108 -9.79 5.52 -20.18
CA GLY A 108 -8.75 6.32 -20.84
C GLY A 108 -9.29 7.36 -21.85
N ALA A 109 -10.55 7.24 -22.29
CA ALA A 109 -11.22 8.19 -23.18
C ALA A 109 -12.12 9.19 -22.43
N PHE A 110 -12.57 8.87 -21.21
CA PHE A 110 -13.21 9.79 -20.28
C PHE A 110 -12.21 10.56 -19.40
N SER A 111 -10.91 10.30 -19.53
CA SER A 111 -9.83 11.13 -18.94
C SER A 111 -9.31 12.22 -19.89
N ALA A 112 -10.11 12.64 -20.87
CA ALA A 112 -9.75 13.71 -21.81
C ALA A 112 -10.92 14.68 -22.06
N THR A 113 -11.68 15.00 -21.02
CA THR A 113 -12.10 16.41 -20.90
C THR A 113 -11.01 17.07 -20.08
N GLU A 114 -10.42 18.14 -20.60
CA GLU A 114 -9.61 19.11 -19.85
C GLU A 114 -10.46 19.72 -18.72
N VAL A 115 -10.85 18.92 -17.73
CA VAL A 115 -11.05 19.40 -16.39
C VAL A 115 -9.66 19.37 -15.81
N SER A 116 -9.16 20.55 -15.50
CA SER A 116 -7.93 20.82 -14.77
C SER A 116 -7.91 20.04 -13.45
N ALA A 117 -7.71 18.73 -13.52
CA ALA A 117 -7.30 17.91 -12.40
C ALA A 117 -5.83 18.27 -12.22
N SER A 118 -5.62 19.26 -11.35
CA SER A 118 -4.33 19.84 -11.01
C SER A 118 -3.27 18.75 -11.00
N VAL A 119 -2.38 18.77 -12.00
CA VAL A 119 -1.06 18.17 -11.84
C VAL A 119 -0.58 18.72 -10.49
N PRO A 120 -0.31 17.87 -9.48
CA PRO A 120 0.15 18.35 -8.19
C PRO A 120 1.28 19.33 -8.46
N ALA A 121 1.13 20.56 -7.98
CA ALA A 121 2.12 21.57 -8.23
C ALA A 121 3.48 21.01 -7.75
N PRO A 122 4.56 21.20 -8.51
CA PRO A 122 5.87 20.77 -8.04
C PRO A 122 6.16 21.34 -6.65
N ALA A 123 6.88 20.60 -5.78
CA ALA A 123 7.10 21.01 -4.39
C ALA A 123 7.69 22.43 -4.25
N TYR A 124 8.51 22.89 -5.21
CA TYR A 124 9.06 24.24 -5.21
C TYR A 124 7.99 25.35 -5.30
N VAL A 125 6.80 25.05 -5.81
CA VAL A 125 5.69 26.01 -5.87
C VAL A 125 5.17 26.30 -4.47
N GLU A 126 5.06 25.27 -3.62
CA GLU A 126 4.66 25.43 -2.21
C GLU A 126 5.71 26.27 -1.46
N ASP A 127 6.99 26.00 -1.67
CA ASP A 127 8.08 26.79 -1.09
C ASP A 127 8.07 28.25 -1.57
N ALA A 128 7.79 28.47 -2.87
CA ALA A 128 7.65 29.82 -3.42
C ALA A 128 6.46 30.57 -2.81
N VAL A 129 5.34 29.89 -2.59
CA VAL A 129 4.16 30.47 -1.92
C VAL A 129 4.49 30.81 -0.46
N ARG A 130 5.16 29.93 0.28
CA ARG A 130 5.61 30.20 1.67
C ARG A 130 6.57 31.40 1.72
N ALA A 131 7.52 31.46 0.80
CA ALA A 131 8.47 32.58 0.71
C ALA A 131 7.75 33.90 0.39
N TYR A 132 6.79 33.89 -0.53
CA TYR A 132 5.97 35.04 -0.86
C TYR A 132 5.13 35.52 0.34
N GLN A 133 4.45 34.61 1.03
CA GLN A 133 3.67 34.94 2.23
C GLN A 133 4.56 35.53 3.35
N THR A 134 5.75 34.97 3.55
CA THR A 134 6.73 35.49 4.52
C THR A 134 7.27 36.86 4.12
N ALA A 135 7.49 37.11 2.83
CA ALA A 135 7.89 38.42 2.34
C ALA A 135 6.78 39.47 2.54
N ALA A 136 5.53 39.12 2.26
CA ALA A 136 4.38 39.98 2.51
C ALA A 136 4.21 40.28 4.01
N LEU A 137 4.40 39.28 4.88
CA LEU A 137 4.40 39.46 6.33
C LEU A 137 5.46 40.47 6.76
N ARG A 138 6.71 40.31 6.31
CA ARG A 138 7.80 41.26 6.62
C ARG A 138 7.51 42.68 6.17
N GLN A 139 6.86 42.87 5.03
CA GLN A 139 6.48 44.21 4.54
C GLN A 139 5.40 44.88 5.41
N SER A 140 4.55 44.08 6.06
CA SER A 140 3.52 44.59 6.97
C SER A 140 4.05 44.95 8.37
N MET A 141 5.23 44.47 8.72
CA MET A 141 5.86 44.69 10.02
C MET A 141 6.77 45.92 10.02
N PRO A 142 6.93 46.60 11.17
CA PRO A 142 7.98 47.59 11.35
C PRO A 142 9.37 46.95 11.15
N PRO A 143 10.35 47.69 10.58
CA PRO A 143 11.72 47.21 10.45
C PRO A 143 12.30 46.79 11.80
N GLN A 144 12.74 45.54 11.92
CA GLN A 144 13.33 45.00 13.14
C GLN A 144 14.83 45.29 13.18
N THR A 145 15.17 46.54 13.49
CA THR A 145 16.55 46.95 13.74
C THR A 145 16.87 46.85 15.24
N PRO A 146 18.15 46.89 15.67
CA PRO A 146 18.51 46.89 17.08
C PRO A 146 17.75 47.92 17.93
N ALA A 147 17.41 49.08 17.34
CA ALA A 147 16.69 50.16 18.00
C ALA A 147 15.16 49.99 18.03
N THR A 148 14.61 49.11 17.20
CA THR A 148 13.16 48.95 16.97
C THR A 148 12.67 47.53 17.26
N TYR A 149 13.56 46.64 17.72
CA TYR A 149 13.23 45.27 18.09
C TYR A 149 12.11 45.24 19.14
N SER A 150 11.05 44.48 18.85
CA SER A 150 9.93 44.23 19.76
C SER A 150 9.56 42.75 19.72
N ALA A 151 9.74 42.06 20.85
CA ALA A 151 9.32 40.66 21.00
C ALA A 151 7.80 40.51 20.81
N ASP A 152 7.02 41.51 21.22
CA ASP A 152 5.56 41.53 21.07
C ASP A 152 5.14 41.67 19.61
N ASP A 153 5.83 42.50 18.81
CA ASP A 153 5.55 42.66 17.38
C ASP A 153 5.85 41.35 16.63
N ILE A 154 6.97 40.71 16.97
CA ILE A 154 7.33 39.40 16.41
C ILE A 154 6.29 38.37 16.77
N ARG A 155 5.87 38.30 18.04
CA ARG A 155 4.85 37.35 18.50
C ARG A 155 3.50 37.60 17.82
N ALA A 156 3.09 38.85 17.68
CA ALA A 156 1.84 39.20 17.01
C ALA A 156 1.84 38.77 15.54
N ALA A 157 2.97 38.89 14.85
CA ALA A 157 3.10 38.56 13.44
C ALA A 157 3.34 37.07 13.16
N THR A 158 4.09 36.38 14.02
CA THR A 158 4.60 35.02 13.75
C THR A 158 4.02 33.96 14.69
N ALA A 159 3.35 34.38 15.77
CA ALA A 159 2.97 33.54 16.90
C ALA A 159 4.15 32.83 17.60
N ILE A 160 5.39 33.30 17.39
CA ILE A 160 6.59 32.81 18.06
C ILE A 160 6.90 33.73 19.25
N VAL A 161 7.06 33.15 20.43
CA VAL A 161 7.51 33.87 21.63
C VAL A 161 9.04 33.91 21.62
N MET A 162 9.62 35.11 21.61
CA MET A 162 11.07 35.26 21.73
C MET A 162 11.48 35.28 23.22
N PRO A 163 12.60 34.66 23.61
CA PRO A 163 13.09 34.69 24.98
C PRO A 163 13.62 36.09 25.36
N ASP A 164 13.56 36.42 26.64
CA ASP A 164 14.26 37.61 27.15
C ASP A 164 15.77 37.42 27.05
N LEU A 165 16.44 38.38 26.41
CA LEU A 165 17.88 38.38 26.26
C LEU A 165 18.57 38.93 27.52
N PRO A 166 19.75 38.40 27.89
CA PRO A 166 20.61 39.01 28.88
C PRO A 166 20.92 40.48 28.55
N LYS A 167 21.06 41.33 29.58
CA LYS A 167 21.28 42.78 29.42
C LYS A 167 22.61 43.14 28.73
N ASP A 168 23.57 42.23 28.78
CA ASP A 168 24.88 42.32 28.15
C ASP A 168 24.87 41.91 26.68
N TRP A 169 23.74 41.43 26.16
CA TRP A 169 23.59 41.02 24.76
C TRP A 169 22.84 42.08 23.97
N LYS A 170 23.22 42.23 22.70
CA LYS A 170 22.59 43.17 21.77
C LYS A 170 22.04 42.42 20.58
N VAL A 171 20.79 42.71 20.22
CA VAL A 171 20.22 42.28 18.96
C VAL A 171 20.94 43.03 17.85
N ALA A 172 21.58 42.32 16.93
CA ALA A 172 22.24 42.88 15.76
C ALA A 172 21.28 42.94 14.56
N ASP A 173 20.49 41.87 14.36
CA ASP A 173 19.51 41.76 13.28
C ASP A 173 18.43 40.76 13.64
N VAL A 174 17.23 40.93 13.08
CA VAL A 174 16.13 39.96 13.18
C VAL A 174 15.51 39.75 11.81
N GLN A 175 15.52 38.51 11.35
CA GLN A 175 14.97 38.12 10.06
C GLN A 175 13.89 37.06 10.23
N ILE A 176 12.90 37.10 9.32
CA ILE A 176 11.81 36.13 9.29
C ILE A 176 11.95 35.28 8.04
N PHE A 177 11.98 33.96 8.22
CA PHE A 177 12.16 32.98 7.16
C PHE A 177 10.92 32.08 7.00
N PRO A 178 10.63 31.62 5.77
CA PRO A 178 9.57 30.64 5.56
C PRO A 178 9.93 29.31 6.21
N SER A 179 8.95 28.65 6.84
CA SER A 179 9.07 27.27 7.31
C SER A 179 7.78 26.49 7.05
N GLU A 180 7.82 25.17 7.24
CA GLU A 180 6.70 24.26 6.90
C GLU A 180 5.41 24.59 7.68
N PHE A 181 5.52 24.89 8.97
CA PHE A 181 4.38 25.17 9.86
C PHE A 181 4.26 26.67 10.20
N GLY A 182 4.69 27.54 9.28
CA GLY A 182 4.55 29.00 9.36
C GLY A 182 5.87 29.75 9.29
N PRO A 183 5.89 31.06 9.58
CA PRO A 183 7.14 31.80 9.64
C PRO A 183 8.02 31.30 10.78
N SER A 184 9.33 31.40 10.58
CA SER A 184 10.39 31.20 11.57
C SER A 184 11.14 32.51 11.76
N VAL A 185 11.81 32.66 12.90
CA VAL A 185 12.55 33.88 13.26
C VAL A 185 14.00 33.52 13.51
N GLU A 186 14.91 34.22 12.84
CA GLU A 186 16.34 34.20 13.17
C GLU A 186 16.71 35.55 13.78
N MET A 187 17.42 35.51 14.89
CA MET A 187 17.94 36.68 15.58
C MET A 187 19.46 36.56 15.69
N ALA A 188 20.17 37.47 15.02
CA ALA A 188 21.59 37.64 15.21
C ALA A 188 21.83 38.46 16.49
N ILE A 189 22.67 37.94 17.37
CA ILE A 189 22.96 38.50 18.68
C ILE A 189 24.48 38.72 18.79
N GLU A 190 24.86 39.87 19.32
CA GLU A 190 26.24 40.20 19.67
C GLU A 190 26.38 40.25 21.20
N GLN A 191 27.30 39.46 21.75
CA GLN A 191 27.64 39.46 23.17
C GLN A 191 28.61 40.60 23.49
N SER A 192 28.72 40.96 24.78
CA SER A 192 29.64 42.00 25.24
C SER A 192 31.12 41.73 24.96
N ASP A 193 31.51 40.45 24.78
CA ASP A 193 32.88 40.04 24.43
C ASP A 193 33.12 40.04 22.91
N GLY A 194 32.14 40.49 22.11
CA GLY A 194 32.22 40.58 20.64
C GLY A 194 31.85 39.29 19.92
N LYS A 195 31.50 38.22 20.65
CA LYS A 195 31.08 36.96 20.03
C LYS A 195 29.67 37.07 19.45
N ARG A 196 29.46 36.36 18.35
CA ARG A 196 28.18 36.34 17.63
C ARG A 196 27.45 35.02 17.89
N LEU A 197 26.17 35.14 18.17
CA LEU A 197 25.24 34.03 18.32
C LEU A 197 24.10 34.21 17.34
N SER A 198 23.56 33.11 16.82
CA SER A 198 22.29 33.11 16.09
C SER A 198 21.25 32.32 16.89
N LEU A 199 20.14 32.97 17.23
CA LEU A 199 18.98 32.33 17.83
C LEU A 199 17.92 32.12 16.75
N PHE A 200 17.66 30.85 16.44
CA PHE A 200 16.60 30.45 15.53
C PHE A 200 15.40 29.92 16.32
N ALA A 201 14.21 30.40 15.99
CA ALA A 201 12.95 29.98 16.58
C ALA A 201 11.94 29.58 15.49
N VAL A 202 11.32 28.42 15.64
CA VAL A 202 10.44 27.83 14.63
C VAL A 202 9.32 27.01 15.27
N ARG A 203 8.19 26.90 14.58
CA ARG A 203 7.13 25.97 14.97
C ARG A 203 7.36 24.64 14.23
N PRO A 204 7.65 23.53 14.93
CA PRO A 204 7.90 22.23 14.27
C PRO A 204 6.61 21.47 13.93
N GLY A 205 5.43 22.05 14.18
CA GLY A 205 4.13 21.41 13.89
C GLY A 205 3.67 20.39 14.94
N ALA A 206 4.46 20.18 15.98
CA ALA A 206 4.15 19.29 17.10
C ALA A 206 4.37 19.98 18.44
N PHE A 207 3.53 19.66 19.43
CA PHE A 207 3.71 20.09 20.80
C PHE A 207 4.65 19.13 21.54
N GLU A 208 5.78 19.62 22.02
CA GLU A 208 6.73 18.86 22.85
C GLU A 208 7.42 19.77 23.87
N VAL A 209 7.97 19.18 24.93
CA VAL A 209 8.84 19.88 25.89
C VAL A 209 10.16 19.12 25.93
N LYS A 210 11.21 19.71 25.37
CA LYS A 210 12.55 19.14 25.32
C LYS A 210 13.52 20.04 26.08
N PRO A 211 14.27 19.50 27.06
CA PRO A 211 15.32 20.27 27.72
C PRO A 211 16.42 20.62 26.72
N VAL A 212 17.25 21.60 27.09
CA VAL A 212 18.42 22.01 26.31
C VAL A 212 19.31 20.80 26.04
N SER A 213 19.63 20.61 24.76
CA SER A 213 20.48 19.55 24.27
C SER A 213 21.56 20.15 23.37
N HIS A 214 22.80 19.68 23.56
CA HIS A 214 23.96 20.16 22.82
C HIS A 214 24.24 19.29 21.59
N LEU A 215 24.64 19.95 20.49
CA LEU A 215 25.09 19.33 19.26
C LEU A 215 26.31 20.07 18.73
N ALA A 216 27.45 19.40 18.70
CA ALA A 216 28.66 19.90 18.05
C ALA A 216 28.64 19.53 16.55
N LEU A 217 28.80 20.53 15.68
CA LEU A 217 28.93 20.39 14.23
C LEU A 217 30.37 20.75 13.81
N GLU A 218 30.78 20.39 12.59
CA GLU A 218 32.16 20.61 12.13
C GLU A 218 32.62 22.08 12.17
N LYS A 219 31.70 23.04 12.05
CA LYS A 219 31.98 24.48 11.94
C LYS A 219 31.13 25.35 12.87
N ALA A 220 30.37 24.73 13.78
CA ALA A 220 29.48 25.44 14.69
C ALA A 220 29.13 24.56 15.89
N GLU A 221 28.81 25.19 17.02
CA GLU A 221 28.13 24.53 18.12
C GLU A 221 26.67 24.98 18.15
N ALA A 222 25.76 24.04 18.42
CA ALA A 222 24.33 24.29 18.50
C ALA A 222 23.75 23.75 19.81
N ALA A 223 22.96 24.55 20.50
CA ALA A 223 22.16 24.12 21.64
C ALA A 223 20.68 24.30 21.27
N TYR A 224 19.87 23.27 21.40
CA TYR A 224 18.46 23.32 20.98
C TYR A 224 17.53 22.81 22.08
N TRP A 225 16.32 23.35 22.11
CA TRP A 225 15.27 23.00 23.07
C TRP A 225 13.89 23.25 22.45
N GLN A 226 12.85 22.74 23.09
CA GLN A 226 11.47 22.99 22.67
C GLN A 226 10.58 23.24 23.88
N ILE A 227 9.73 24.26 23.78
CA ILE A 227 8.73 24.59 24.81
C ILE A 227 7.37 24.71 24.12
N GLY A 228 6.57 23.66 24.27
CA GLY A 228 5.25 23.58 23.64
C GLY A 228 5.35 23.51 22.12
N GLU A 229 4.80 24.51 21.45
CA GLU A 229 4.70 24.57 19.97
C GLU A 229 5.88 25.26 19.30
N VAL A 230 6.86 25.76 20.05
CA VAL A 230 8.03 26.48 19.51
C VAL A 230 9.31 25.75 19.90
N ALA A 231 10.12 25.44 18.89
CA ALA A 231 11.47 24.93 19.02
C ALA A 231 12.47 26.06 18.79
N TYR A 232 13.57 26.01 19.53
CA TYR A 232 14.63 26.99 19.52
C TYR A 232 15.97 26.31 19.30
N ALA A 233 16.86 26.98 18.56
CA ALA A 233 18.24 26.59 18.39
C ALA A 233 19.13 27.83 18.54
N LEU A 234 20.10 27.76 19.44
CA LEU A 234 21.14 28.75 19.62
C LEU A 234 22.42 28.22 18.97
N ILE A 235 23.02 28.99 18.07
CA ILE A 235 24.17 28.59 17.27
C ILE A 235 25.31 29.57 17.51
N ALA A 236 26.55 29.05 17.60
CA ALA A 236 27.78 29.83 17.67
C ALA A 236 28.81 29.33 16.65
N ASP A 237 29.54 30.25 16.01
CA ASP A 237 30.56 29.95 15.00
C ASP A 237 31.84 29.33 15.60
N GLU A 238 32.13 29.60 16.88
CA GLU A 238 33.33 29.13 17.56
C GLU A 238 33.02 28.07 18.62
N SER A 239 33.74 26.95 18.56
CA SER A 239 33.72 25.90 19.59
C SER A 239 34.38 26.38 20.88
N GLY A 240 33.68 26.26 22.02
CA GLY A 240 34.17 26.67 23.35
C GLY A 240 33.41 27.81 24.04
N LEU A 241 32.32 28.29 23.45
CA LEU A 241 31.32 29.06 24.17
C LEU A 241 30.54 28.14 25.11
N ASN A 242 30.21 28.58 26.33
CA ASN A 242 29.31 27.83 27.21
C ASN A 242 27.86 28.00 26.72
N LEU A 243 27.58 27.41 25.56
CA LEU A 243 26.33 27.54 24.83
C LEU A 243 25.17 26.93 25.60
N ASP A 244 25.44 25.86 26.36
CA ASP A 244 24.45 25.17 27.19
C ASP A 244 23.92 26.10 28.28
N GLN A 245 24.82 26.79 29.00
CA GLN A 245 24.41 27.73 30.04
C GLN A 245 23.64 28.93 29.46
N ALA A 246 24.04 29.40 28.28
CA ALA A 246 23.35 30.46 27.55
C ALA A 246 21.93 30.02 27.14
N ALA A 247 21.80 28.84 26.52
CA ALA A 247 20.54 28.26 26.10
C ALA A 247 19.62 27.97 27.29
N GLU A 248 20.15 27.47 28.41
CA GLU A 248 19.35 27.26 29.63
C GLU A 248 18.79 28.56 30.20
N ARG A 249 19.55 29.65 30.16
CA ARG A 249 19.06 30.97 30.61
C ARG A 249 17.93 31.47 29.73
N LEU A 250 18.05 31.33 28.40
CA LEU A 250 17.00 31.68 27.45
C LEU A 250 15.76 30.79 27.61
N ALA A 251 15.94 29.48 27.81
CA ALA A 251 14.84 28.56 28.02
C ALA A 251 14.04 28.92 29.29
N ARG A 252 14.72 29.41 30.35
CA ARG A 252 14.06 29.82 31.61
C ARG A 252 13.26 31.11 31.49
N SER A 253 13.58 32.01 30.56
CA SER A 253 12.81 33.25 30.36
C SER A 253 11.51 33.04 29.58
N LEU A 254 11.29 31.84 29.04
CA LEU A 254 10.08 31.46 28.30
C LEU A 254 8.98 30.84 29.20
N TYR A 255 9.23 30.73 30.51
CA TYR A 255 8.29 30.21 31.51
C TYR A 255 7.59 31.32 32.30
#